data_AF-A0A9P0H2E3-F1
#
_entry.id   AF-A0A9P0H2E3-F1
#
_cell.length_a   1.000
_cell.length_b   1.000
_cell.length_c   1.000
_cell.angle_alpha   90.00
_cell.angle_beta   90.00
_cell.angle_gamma   90.00
#
_symmetry.space_group_name_H-M   'P 1'
#
loop_
_entity.id
_entity.type
_entity.pdbx_description
1 polymer ?
#
loop_
_entity_poly.entity_id
_entity_poly.type
_entity_poly.pdbx_seq_one_letter_code
_entity_poly.pdbx_strand_id
1 'polypeptide(L)'
;MHKHRSKYLRLSESAMLNDDVVLTESTEIRRLIDELGEINDELGEVISPINFDEVQTHTRQIHRERLMHYKSELKGILDHYHFDKEKEELFSRQYETQKNSLNRRLELNLKENEHLLSSERLIDDQINIAVETRENLISQRLTMKRLQVRLHDIANRFPVVNSLVNRINIHKRRDSIIIGIVIFICTLLLLSYAFH
;
A
#
# COMPACT_ATOMS: atom_id res chain seq x y z
N MET A 1 -23.42 3.27 4.02
CA MET A 1 -23.37 1.81 3.71
C MET A 1 -24.57 1.01 4.23
N HIS A 2 -25.11 1.25 5.43
CA HIS A 2 -26.26 0.48 5.98
C HIS A 2 -27.55 0.53 5.13
N LYS A 3 -27.85 1.68 4.51
CA LYS A 3 -29.09 1.86 3.72
C LYS A 3 -29.09 1.06 2.41
N HIS A 4 -27.92 0.92 1.77
CA HIS A 4 -27.77 0.07 0.57
C HIS A 4 -27.85 -1.41 0.93
N ARG A 5 -27.17 -1.83 2.01
CA ARG A 5 -27.21 -3.22 2.50
C ARG A 5 -28.62 -3.67 2.90
N SER A 6 -29.39 -2.80 3.54
CA SER A 6 -30.79 -3.06 3.88
C SER A 6 -31.70 -3.15 2.64
N LYS A 7 -31.42 -2.37 1.59
CA LYS A 7 -32.14 -2.46 0.31
C LYS A 7 -31.86 -3.78 -0.41
N TYR A 8 -30.60 -4.23 -0.44
CA TYR A 8 -30.25 -5.53 -1.03
C TYR A 8 -30.79 -6.73 -0.23
N LEU A 9 -30.80 -6.66 1.11
CA LEU A 9 -31.42 -7.70 1.92
C LEU A 9 -32.91 -7.84 1.64
N ARG A 10 -33.65 -6.72 1.60
CA ARG A 10 -35.08 -6.73 1.30
C ARG A 10 -35.38 -7.19 -0.12
N LEU A 11 -34.53 -6.83 -1.09
CA LEU A 11 -34.67 -7.26 -2.48
C LEU A 11 -34.37 -8.76 -2.63
N SER A 12 -33.35 -9.26 -1.92
CA SER A 12 -33.02 -10.69 -1.85
C SER A 12 -34.12 -11.49 -1.15
N GLU A 13 -34.68 -10.96 -0.07
CA GLU A 13 -35.79 -11.59 0.67
C GLU A 13 -37.06 -11.64 -0.19
N SER A 14 -37.36 -10.59 -0.95
CA SER A 14 -38.46 -10.61 -1.93
C SER A 14 -38.19 -11.53 -3.13
N ALA A 15 -36.94 -11.65 -3.58
CA ALA A 15 -36.57 -12.54 -4.68
C ALA A 15 -36.65 -14.01 -4.28
N MET A 16 -36.20 -14.36 -3.05
CA MET A 16 -36.36 -15.70 -2.50
C MET A 16 -37.82 -16.05 -2.24
N LEU A 17 -38.62 -15.10 -1.74
CA LEU A 17 -40.06 -15.29 -1.59
C LEU A 17 -40.73 -15.55 -2.95
N ASN A 18 -40.32 -14.84 -4.00
CA ASN A 18 -40.84 -15.06 -5.36
C ASN A 18 -40.38 -16.42 -5.93
N ASP A 19 -39.16 -16.87 -5.63
CA ASP A 19 -38.63 -18.17 -6.06
C ASP A 19 -39.39 -19.33 -5.41
N ASP A 20 -39.63 -19.26 -4.10
CA ASP A 20 -40.42 -20.25 -3.37
C ASP A 20 -41.88 -20.29 -3.85
N VAL A 21 -42.47 -19.14 -4.15
CA VAL A 21 -43.83 -19.04 -4.71
C VAL A 21 -43.89 -19.64 -6.12
N VAL A 22 -42.96 -19.29 -7.01
CA VAL A 22 -42.92 -19.81 -8.39
C VAL A 22 -42.72 -21.33 -8.40
N LEU A 23 -41.86 -21.87 -7.53
CA LEU A 23 -41.64 -23.31 -7.41
C LEU A 23 -42.88 -24.02 -6.85
N THR A 24 -43.52 -23.46 -5.82
CA THR A 24 -44.75 -24.02 -5.22
C THR A 24 -45.89 -24.04 -6.24
N GLU A 25 -46.15 -22.91 -6.91
CA GLU A 25 -47.18 -22.80 -7.95
C GLU A 25 -46.91 -23.77 -9.11
N SER A 26 -45.65 -23.92 -9.53
CA SER A 26 -45.26 -24.87 -10.58
C SER A 26 -45.50 -26.32 -10.17
N THR A 27 -45.26 -26.68 -8.90
CA THR A 27 -45.56 -28.03 -8.39
C THR A 27 -47.05 -28.32 -8.30
N GLU A 28 -47.87 -27.33 -7.93
CA GLU A 28 -49.33 -27.47 -7.93
C GLU A 28 -49.89 -27.62 -9.34
N ILE A 29 -49.40 -26.81 -10.30
CA ILE A 29 -49.79 -26.93 -11.72
C ILE A 29 -49.39 -28.31 -12.26
N ARG A 30 -48.20 -28.81 -11.91
CA ARG A 30 -47.76 -30.16 -12.29
C ARG A 30 -48.72 -31.22 -11.75
N ARG A 31 -49.10 -31.12 -10.47
CA ARG A 31 -50.05 -32.02 -9.81
C ARG A 31 -51.39 -32.04 -10.54
N LEU A 32 -51.93 -30.87 -10.87
CA LEU A 32 -53.21 -30.73 -11.60
C LEU A 32 -53.14 -31.30 -13.02
N ILE A 33 -52.00 -31.13 -13.71
CA ILE A 33 -51.78 -31.71 -15.04
C ILE A 33 -51.68 -33.23 -14.97
N ASP A 34 -51.05 -33.79 -13.93
CA ASP A 34 -50.96 -35.24 -13.76
C ASP A 34 -52.31 -35.86 -13.36
N GLU A 35 -53.11 -35.18 -12.52
CA GLU A 35 -54.50 -35.54 -12.20
C GLU A 35 -55.40 -35.50 -13.46
N LEU A 36 -55.24 -34.48 -14.31
CA LEU A 36 -55.92 -34.42 -15.61
C LEU A 36 -55.48 -35.55 -16.56
N GLY A 37 -54.23 -36.00 -16.44
CA GLY A 37 -53.69 -37.14 -17.17
C GLY A 37 -54.37 -38.45 -16.75
N GLU A 38 -54.50 -38.68 -15.45
CA GLU A 38 -55.15 -39.84 -14.86
C GLU A 38 -56.63 -39.92 -15.29
N ILE A 39 -57.38 -38.82 -15.18
CA ILE A 39 -58.78 -38.73 -15.62
C ILE A 39 -58.91 -39.00 -17.14
N ASN A 40 -57.95 -38.52 -17.94
CA ASN A 40 -57.96 -38.72 -19.39
C ASN A 40 -57.60 -40.16 -19.78
N ASP A 41 -56.81 -40.87 -18.96
CA ASP A 41 -56.52 -42.29 -19.13
C ASP A 41 -57.71 -43.16 -18.68
N GLU A 42 -58.39 -42.81 -17.58
CA GLU A 42 -59.67 -43.43 -17.17
C GLU A 42 -60.76 -43.26 -18.24
N LEU A 43 -60.88 -42.06 -18.82
CA LEU A 43 -61.77 -41.79 -19.96
C LEU A 43 -61.39 -42.66 -21.18
N GLY A 44 -60.10 -42.92 -21.37
CA GLY A 44 -59.61 -43.84 -22.39
C GLY A 44 -60.00 -45.30 -22.18
N GLU A 45 -60.10 -45.74 -20.93
CA GLU A 45 -60.56 -47.08 -20.52
C GLU A 45 -62.08 -47.24 -20.64
N VAL A 46 -62.86 -46.19 -20.35
CA VAL A 46 -64.33 -46.20 -20.50
C VAL A 46 -64.75 -46.17 -21.98
N ILE A 47 -63.98 -45.52 -22.85
CA ILE A 47 -64.22 -45.42 -24.31
C ILE A 47 -63.63 -46.64 -25.07
N SER A 48 -63.40 -47.77 -24.39
CA SER A 48 -62.94 -49.04 -24.99
C SER A 48 -63.88 -49.53 -26.13
N PRO A 49 -63.41 -50.34 -27.10
CA PRO A 49 -63.74 -50.28 -28.53
C PRO A 49 -65.12 -50.83 -28.94
N ILE A 50 -66.06 -50.95 -28.00
CA ILE A 50 -67.32 -51.69 -28.20
C ILE A 50 -68.38 -50.82 -28.92
N ASN A 51 -68.27 -49.48 -28.88
CA ASN A 51 -69.16 -48.57 -29.60
C ASN A 51 -68.35 -47.50 -30.37
N PHE A 52 -68.37 -47.60 -31.69
CA PHE A 52 -67.70 -46.66 -32.61
C PHE A 52 -68.49 -45.36 -32.73
N ASP A 53 -68.08 -44.32 -32.00
CA ASP A 53 -68.52 -42.95 -32.21
C ASP A 53 -67.28 -42.08 -32.50
N GLU A 54 -67.11 -41.69 -33.77
CA GLU A 54 -65.95 -40.96 -34.32
C GLU A 54 -65.69 -39.63 -33.59
N VAL A 55 -66.74 -39.04 -33.02
CA VAL A 55 -66.67 -37.83 -32.21
C VAL A 55 -65.98 -38.09 -30.86
N GLN A 56 -66.18 -39.26 -30.26
CA GLN A 56 -65.60 -39.61 -28.95
C GLN A 56 -64.11 -39.95 -29.07
N THR A 57 -63.71 -40.61 -30.16
CA THR A 57 -62.29 -40.87 -30.45
C THR A 57 -61.54 -39.59 -30.77
N HIS A 58 -62.14 -38.67 -31.52
CA HIS A 58 -61.57 -37.35 -31.82
C HIS A 58 -61.45 -36.48 -30.57
N THR A 59 -62.49 -36.44 -29.73
CA THR A 59 -62.47 -35.71 -28.46
C THR A 59 -61.36 -36.21 -27.54
N ARG A 60 -61.17 -37.53 -27.42
CA ARG A 60 -60.07 -38.14 -26.65
C ARG A 60 -58.70 -37.74 -27.18
N GLN A 61 -58.54 -37.71 -28.50
CA GLN A 61 -57.29 -37.30 -29.12
C GLN A 61 -56.96 -35.84 -28.80
N ILE A 62 -57.94 -34.94 -28.89
CA ILE A 62 -57.79 -33.52 -28.52
C ILE A 62 -57.39 -33.37 -27.04
N HIS A 63 -57.98 -34.14 -26.13
CA HIS A 63 -57.60 -34.09 -24.72
C HIS A 63 -56.15 -34.53 -24.48
N ARG A 64 -55.66 -35.55 -25.20
CA ARG A 64 -54.23 -35.95 -25.16
C ARG A 64 -53.31 -34.87 -25.72
N GLU A 65 -53.68 -34.25 -26.84
CA GLU A 65 -52.91 -33.15 -27.44
C GLU A 65 -52.84 -31.94 -26.50
N ARG A 66 -53.95 -31.59 -25.85
CA ARG A 66 -54.01 -30.49 -24.88
C ARG A 66 -53.19 -30.79 -23.62
N LEU A 67 -53.24 -32.01 -23.10
CA LEU A 67 -52.42 -32.43 -21.95
C LEU A 67 -50.92 -32.35 -22.29
N MET A 68 -50.53 -32.84 -23.47
CA MET A 68 -49.15 -32.80 -23.95
C MET A 68 -48.68 -31.35 -24.12
N HIS A 69 -49.54 -30.47 -24.62
CA HIS A 69 -49.28 -29.03 -24.72
C HIS A 69 -49.00 -28.41 -23.34
N TYR A 70 -49.88 -28.62 -22.36
CA TYR A 70 -49.67 -28.07 -21.01
C TYR A 70 -48.40 -28.60 -20.33
N LYS A 71 -48.07 -29.89 -20.51
CA LYS A 71 -46.80 -30.45 -20.01
C LYS A 71 -45.59 -29.78 -20.66
N SER A 72 -45.64 -29.51 -21.96
CA SER A 72 -44.58 -28.83 -22.69
C SER A 72 -44.46 -27.36 -22.32
N GLU A 73 -45.58 -26.65 -22.15
CA GLU A 73 -45.60 -25.25 -21.74
C GLU A 73 -45.03 -25.05 -20.34
N LEU A 74 -45.45 -25.88 -19.37
CA LEU A 74 -44.91 -25.82 -18.01
C LEU A 74 -43.40 -26.04 -18.00
N LYS A 75 -42.92 -27.02 -18.78
CA LYS A 75 -41.48 -27.27 -18.94
C LYS A 75 -40.76 -26.04 -19.53
N GLY A 76 -41.31 -25.45 -20.58
CA GLY A 76 -40.72 -24.26 -21.21
C GLY A 76 -40.64 -23.06 -20.27
N ILE A 77 -41.66 -22.85 -19.45
CA ILE A 77 -41.68 -21.78 -18.44
C ILE A 77 -40.62 -22.02 -17.36
N LEU A 78 -40.50 -23.27 -16.86
CA LEU A 78 -39.51 -23.64 -15.86
C LEU A 78 -38.06 -23.51 -16.39
N ASP A 79 -37.82 -23.93 -17.62
CA ASP A 79 -36.50 -23.81 -18.26
C ASP A 79 -36.13 -22.32 -18.45
N HIS A 80 -37.09 -21.48 -18.84
CA HIS A 80 -36.89 -20.04 -18.94
C HIS A 80 -36.61 -19.38 -17.59
N TYR A 81 -37.36 -19.76 -16.56
CA TYR A 81 -37.16 -19.28 -15.20
C TYR A 81 -35.76 -19.63 -14.67
N HIS A 82 -35.32 -20.88 -14.86
CA HIS A 82 -34.00 -21.32 -14.45
C HIS A 82 -32.89 -20.55 -15.17
N PHE A 83 -33.06 -20.29 -16.47
CA PHE A 83 -32.12 -19.50 -17.25
C PHE A 83 -32.00 -18.06 -16.73
N ASP A 84 -33.12 -17.42 -16.42
CA ASP A 84 -33.11 -16.05 -15.87
C ASP A 84 -32.49 -15.99 -14.47
N LYS A 85 -32.71 -17.00 -13.65
CA LYS A 85 -32.08 -17.14 -12.33
C LYS A 85 -30.56 -17.31 -12.43
N GLU A 86 -30.09 -18.23 -13.27
CA GLU A 86 -28.66 -18.45 -13.49
C GLU A 86 -27.98 -17.17 -14.02
N LYS A 87 -28.64 -16.46 -14.93
CA LYS A 87 -28.18 -15.17 -15.45
C LYS A 87 -28.03 -14.14 -14.32
N GLU A 88 -29.00 -14.04 -13.41
CA GLU A 88 -28.94 -13.13 -12.27
C GLU A 88 -27.80 -13.47 -11.31
N GLU A 89 -27.61 -14.76 -11.00
CA GLU A 89 -26.50 -15.24 -10.15
C GLU A 89 -25.13 -14.90 -10.76
N LEU A 90 -24.98 -15.08 -12.08
CA LEU A 90 -23.75 -14.72 -12.79
C LEU A 90 -23.47 -13.22 -12.71
N PHE A 91 -24.48 -12.36 -12.95
CA PHE A 91 -24.30 -10.90 -12.86
C PHE A 91 -24.00 -10.44 -11.43
N SER A 92 -24.67 -11.02 -10.43
CA SER A 92 -24.43 -10.73 -9.02
C SER A 92 -22.99 -11.07 -8.62
N ARG A 93 -22.50 -12.25 -9.02
CA ARG A 93 -21.13 -12.69 -8.76
C ARG A 93 -20.08 -11.80 -9.44
N GLN A 94 -20.34 -11.38 -10.68
CA GLN A 94 -19.46 -10.47 -11.41
C GLN A 94 -19.39 -9.10 -10.72
N TYR A 95 -20.54 -8.56 -10.28
CA TYR A 95 -20.60 -7.28 -9.59
C TYR A 95 -19.82 -7.30 -8.27
N GLU A 96 -20.02 -8.32 -7.42
CA GLU A 96 -19.27 -8.42 -6.16
C GLU A 96 -17.77 -8.61 -6.40
N THR A 97 -17.38 -9.35 -7.44
CA THR A 97 -15.96 -9.49 -7.83
C THR A 97 -15.36 -8.15 -8.24
N GLN A 98 -16.05 -7.40 -9.11
CA GLN A 98 -15.60 -6.09 -9.60
C GLN A 98 -15.50 -5.10 -8.44
N LYS A 99 -16.52 -5.02 -7.59
CA LYS A 99 -16.56 -4.17 -6.40
C LYS A 99 -15.42 -4.48 -5.43
N ASN A 100 -15.15 -5.76 -5.16
CA ASN A 100 -14.01 -6.16 -4.32
C ASN A 100 -12.67 -5.75 -4.93
N SER A 101 -12.51 -5.87 -6.25
CA SER A 101 -11.30 -5.39 -6.94
C SER A 101 -11.11 -3.87 -6.84
N LEU A 102 -12.21 -3.10 -6.98
CA LEU A 102 -12.19 -1.64 -6.88
C LEU A 102 -11.89 -1.19 -5.45
N ASN A 103 -12.51 -1.83 -4.46
CA ASN A 103 -12.24 -1.57 -3.05
C ASN A 103 -10.79 -1.87 -2.69
N ARG A 104 -10.22 -2.99 -3.15
CA ARG A 104 -8.80 -3.30 -2.93
C ARG A 104 -7.89 -2.24 -3.54
N ARG A 105 -8.16 -1.81 -4.78
CA ARG A 105 -7.39 -0.74 -5.43
C ARG A 105 -7.50 0.58 -4.67
N LEU A 106 -8.71 0.91 -4.19
CA LEU A 106 -8.93 2.11 -3.38
C LEU A 106 -8.14 2.04 -2.06
N GLU A 107 -8.20 0.91 -1.36
CA GLU A 107 -7.46 0.69 -0.11
C GLU A 107 -5.94 0.80 -0.31
N LEU A 108 -5.41 0.21 -1.39
CA LEU A 108 -4.01 0.37 -1.77
C LEU A 108 -3.64 1.83 -2.03
N ASN A 109 -4.44 2.55 -2.82
CA ASN A 109 -4.20 3.97 -3.12
C ASN A 109 -4.26 4.86 -1.87
N LEU A 110 -5.15 4.54 -0.92
CA LEU A 110 -5.26 5.25 0.36
C LEU A 110 -4.00 5.01 1.20
N LYS A 111 -3.57 3.75 1.30
CA LYS A 111 -2.34 3.37 1.99
C LYS A 111 -1.10 4.02 1.36
N GLU A 112 -1.01 4.08 0.04
CA GLU A 112 0.05 4.80 -0.66
C GLU A 112 0.04 6.29 -0.34
N ASN A 113 -1.13 6.92 -0.26
CA ASN A 113 -1.23 8.31 0.19
C ASN A 113 -0.72 8.51 1.61
N GLU A 114 -1.06 7.63 2.55
CA GLU A 114 -0.53 7.68 3.91
C GLU A 114 1.00 7.54 3.93
N HIS A 115 1.55 6.64 3.11
CA HIS A 115 2.99 6.48 2.97
C HIS A 115 3.66 7.72 2.35
N LEU A 116 3.04 8.36 1.35
CA LEU A 116 3.53 9.60 0.76
C LEU A 116 3.56 10.73 1.79
N LEU A 117 2.48 10.92 2.54
CA LEU A 117 2.41 11.93 3.61
C LEU A 117 3.43 11.66 4.72
N SER A 118 3.64 10.38 5.07
CA SER A 118 4.70 10.01 6.02
C SER A 118 6.08 10.29 5.46
N SER A 119 6.32 10.00 4.18
CA SER A 119 7.59 10.25 3.51
C SER A 119 7.89 11.75 3.41
N GLU A 120 6.88 12.57 3.15
CA GLU A 120 6.99 14.03 3.11
C GLU A 120 7.50 14.58 4.45
N ARG A 121 6.90 14.14 5.56
CA ARG A 121 7.37 14.53 6.91
C ARG A 121 8.81 14.10 7.18
N LEU A 122 9.18 12.88 6.79
CA LEU A 122 10.55 12.40 6.97
C LEU A 122 11.56 13.17 6.10
N ILE A 123 11.14 13.63 4.93
CA ILE A 123 11.95 14.47 4.06
C ILE A 123 12.10 15.86 4.68
N ASP A 124 11.04 16.46 5.21
CA ASP A 124 11.12 17.74 5.91
C ASP A 124 12.07 17.69 7.11
N ASP A 125 12.01 16.61 7.90
CA ASP A 125 12.95 16.38 9.00
C ASP A 125 14.40 16.27 8.50
N GLN A 126 14.63 15.55 7.39
CA GLN A 126 15.97 15.45 6.77
C GLN A 126 16.46 16.80 6.22
N ILE A 127 15.57 17.60 5.63
CA ILE A 127 15.89 18.96 5.18
C ILE A 127 16.29 19.82 6.38
N ASN A 128 15.54 19.76 7.47
CA ASN A 128 15.85 20.50 8.70
C ASN A 128 17.23 20.09 9.26
N ILE A 129 17.51 18.80 9.37
CA ILE A 129 18.82 18.30 9.81
C ILE A 129 19.93 18.75 8.88
N ALA A 130 19.71 18.71 7.56
CA ALA A 130 20.71 19.14 6.58
C ALA A 130 20.99 20.65 6.67
N VAL A 131 19.95 21.47 6.87
CA VAL A 131 20.06 22.93 7.06
C VAL A 131 20.81 23.24 8.36
N GLU A 132 20.44 22.61 9.47
CA GLU A 132 21.11 22.76 10.77
C GLU A 132 22.58 22.33 10.68
N THR A 133 22.86 21.20 10.05
CA THR A 133 24.23 20.72 9.83
C THR A 133 25.04 21.70 9.00
N ARG A 134 24.45 22.25 7.93
CA ARG A 134 25.09 23.27 7.10
C ARG A 134 25.42 24.52 7.92
N GLU A 135 24.49 25.00 8.73
CA GLU A 135 24.72 26.16 9.60
C GLU A 135 25.84 25.88 10.62
N ASN A 136 25.83 24.71 11.25
CA ASN A 136 26.89 24.26 12.15
C ASN A 136 28.26 24.21 11.46
N LEU A 137 28.34 23.68 10.24
CA LEU A 137 29.60 23.64 9.46
C LEU A 137 30.09 25.05 9.09
N ILE A 138 29.18 25.97 8.76
CA ILE A 138 29.54 27.38 8.51
C ILE A 138 30.10 28.01 9.79
N SER A 139 29.45 27.81 10.94
CA SER A 139 29.93 28.30 12.25
C SER A 139 31.29 27.72 12.62
N GLN A 140 31.50 26.42 12.39
CA GLN A 140 32.80 25.75 12.57
C GLN A 140 33.87 26.36 11.65
N ARG A 141 33.55 26.60 10.37
CA ARG A 141 34.48 27.25 9.43
C ARG A 141 34.88 28.66 9.89
N LEU A 142 33.93 29.45 10.39
CA LEU A 142 34.23 30.78 10.95
C LEU A 142 35.15 30.68 12.17
N THR A 143 34.93 29.68 13.03
CA THR A 143 35.79 29.42 14.18
C THR A 143 37.21 29.02 13.74
N MET A 144 37.34 28.16 12.74
CA MET A 144 38.65 27.81 12.17
C MET A 144 39.37 29.00 11.56
N LYS A 145 38.65 29.89 10.86
CA LYS A 145 39.23 31.17 10.39
C LYS A 145 39.75 32.03 11.54
N ARG A 146 38.98 32.13 12.64
CA ARG A 146 39.44 32.86 13.84
C ARG A 146 40.68 32.22 14.47
N LEU A 147 40.73 30.89 14.53
CA LEU A 147 41.91 30.17 15.02
C LEU A 147 43.12 30.40 14.10
N GLN A 148 42.92 30.36 12.78
CA GLN A 148 43.97 30.65 11.81
C GLN A 148 44.55 32.06 12.00
N VAL A 149 43.70 33.07 12.19
CA VAL A 149 44.15 34.45 12.48
C VAL A 149 44.96 34.51 13.78
N ARG A 150 44.45 33.90 14.87
CA ARG A 150 45.18 33.85 16.15
C ARG A 150 46.52 33.12 16.04
N LEU A 151 46.57 32.00 15.31
CA LEU A 151 47.80 31.27 15.06
C LEU A 151 48.79 32.10 14.24
N HIS A 152 48.30 32.81 13.22
CA HIS A 152 49.13 33.73 12.44
C HIS A 152 49.69 34.87 13.31
N ASP A 153 48.87 35.46 14.19
CA ASP A 153 49.30 36.47 15.14
C ASP A 153 50.38 35.95 16.12
N ILE A 154 50.23 34.72 16.61
CA ILE A 154 51.22 34.06 17.46
C ILE A 154 52.51 33.79 16.67
N ALA A 155 52.41 33.27 15.45
CA ALA A 155 53.56 33.01 14.58
C ALA A 155 54.35 34.29 14.29
N ASN A 156 53.66 35.42 14.07
CA ASN A 156 54.29 36.73 13.88
C ASN A 156 54.98 37.26 15.15
N ARG A 157 54.52 36.86 16.35
CA ARG A 157 55.14 37.25 17.64
C ARG A 157 56.30 36.33 18.06
N PHE A 158 56.33 35.09 17.60
CA PHE A 158 57.40 34.13 17.88
C PHE A 158 58.82 34.62 17.53
N PRO A 159 59.10 35.25 16.36
CA PRO A 159 60.42 35.79 16.06
C PRO A 159 60.81 36.97 16.96
N VAL A 160 59.84 37.78 17.39
CA VAL A 160 60.07 38.88 18.35
C VAL A 160 60.52 38.30 19.70
N VAL A 161 59.82 37.28 20.20
CA VAL A 161 60.22 36.57 21.43
C VAL A 161 61.60 35.93 21.28
N ASN A 162 61.89 35.27 20.15
CA ASN A 162 63.21 34.69 19.91
C ASN A 162 64.32 35.76 19.85
N SER A 163 64.04 36.93 19.27
CA SER A 163 65.00 38.04 19.23
C SER A 163 65.28 38.64 20.62
N LEU A 164 64.26 38.69 21.50
CA LEU A 164 64.39 39.09 22.90
C LEU A 164 65.22 38.07 23.69
N VAL A 165 64.93 36.77 23.52
CA VAL A 165 65.72 35.68 24.13
C VAL A 165 67.17 35.70 23.66
N ASN A 166 67.42 35.92 22.36
CA ASN A 166 68.78 36.01 21.82
C ASN A 166 69.52 37.24 22.36
N ARG A 167 68.86 38.40 22.45
CA ARG A 167 69.44 39.62 23.03
C ARG A 167 69.84 39.43 24.50
N ILE A 168 69.01 38.73 25.28
CA ILE A 168 69.32 38.37 26.67
C ILE A 168 70.55 37.44 26.74
N ASN A 169 70.59 36.41 25.90
CA ASN A 169 71.73 35.48 25.86
C ASN A 169 73.04 36.15 25.40
N ILE A 170 72.98 37.12 24.50
CA ILE A 170 74.17 37.89 24.07
C ILE A 170 74.73 38.71 25.22
N HIS A 171 73.89 39.38 26.03
CA HIS A 171 74.37 40.11 27.20
C HIS A 171 75.08 39.18 28.20
N LYS A 172 74.52 37.99 28.45
CA LYS A 172 75.13 36.99 29.34
C LYS A 172 76.46 36.42 28.83
N ARG A 173 76.63 36.30 27.50
CA ARG A 173 77.87 35.79 26.89
C ARG A 173 79.00 36.82 26.82
N ARG A 174 78.68 38.11 26.68
CA ARG A 174 79.67 39.19 26.56
C ARG A 174 80.61 39.25 27.77
N ASP A 175 80.07 39.18 28.98
CA ASP A 175 80.88 39.28 30.21
C ASP A 175 81.83 38.09 30.36
N SER A 176 81.37 36.88 30.03
CA SER A 176 82.21 35.68 30.07
C SER A 176 83.33 35.68 29.02
N ILE A 177 83.09 36.26 27.84
CA ILE A 177 84.12 36.40 26.79
C ILE A 177 85.20 37.38 27.24
N ILE A 178 84.82 38.52 27.83
CA ILE A 178 85.78 39.51 28.32
C ILE A 178 86.68 38.92 29.41
N ILE A 179 86.10 38.22 30.39
CA ILE A 179 86.87 37.55 31.45
C ILE A 179 87.81 36.49 30.88
N GLY A 180 87.34 35.69 29.91
CA GLY A 180 88.17 34.68 29.25
C GLY A 180 89.38 35.26 28.52
N ILE A 181 89.20 36.37 27.80
CA ILE A 181 90.30 37.07 27.09
C ILE A 181 91.33 37.62 28.08
N VAL A 182 90.88 38.23 29.19
CA VAL A 182 91.78 38.78 30.22
C VAL A 182 92.63 37.67 30.84
N ILE A 183 92.03 36.53 31.19
CA ILE A 183 92.75 35.37 31.73
C ILE A 183 93.76 34.85 30.70
N PHE A 184 93.36 34.69 29.44
CA PHE A 184 94.24 34.22 28.37
C PHE A 184 95.48 35.12 28.21
N ILE A 185 95.29 36.44 28.12
CA ILE A 185 96.40 37.40 28.00
C ILE A 185 97.31 37.33 29.23
N CYS A 186 96.74 37.26 30.43
CA CYS A 186 97.50 37.15 31.67
C CYS A 186 98.35 35.86 31.70
N THR A 187 97.78 34.72 31.31
CA THR A 187 98.53 33.46 31.22
C THR A 187 99.63 33.50 30.17
N LEU A 188 99.41 34.15 29.03
CA LEU A 188 100.40 34.26 27.95
C LEU A 188 101.57 35.17 28.36
N LEU A 189 101.29 36.28 29.03
CA LEU A 189 102.32 37.16 29.60
C LEU A 189 103.16 36.45 30.66
N LEU A 190 102.52 35.70 31.57
CA LEU A 190 103.24 34.90 32.57
C LEU A 190 104.10 33.82 31.91
N LEU A 191 103.57 33.12 30.90
CA LEU A 191 104.33 32.10 30.18
C LEU A 191 105.51 32.71 29.42
N SER A 192 105.31 33.84 28.75
CA SER A 192 106.38 34.56 28.04
C SER A 192 107.46 35.07 28.98
N TYR A 193 107.08 35.51 30.19
CA TYR A 193 108.04 35.91 31.23
C TYR A 193 108.76 34.71 31.85
N ALA A 194 108.10 33.55 31.98
CA ALA A 194 108.76 32.34 32.49
C ALA A 194 109.73 31.72 31.48
N PHE A 195 109.50 31.94 30.18
CA PHE A 195 110.33 31.40 29.09
C PHE A 195 111.40 32.38 28.58
N HIS A 196 111.43 33.62 29.09
CA HIS A 196 112.46 34.63 28.85
C HIS A 196 113.25 34.87 30.15
#